data_AF-K5CPX1-F1
#
_entry.id   AF-K5CPX1-F1
#
_cell.length_a   1.000
_cell.length_b   1.000
_cell.length_c   1.000
_cell.angle_alpha   90.00
_cell.angle_beta   90.00
_cell.angle_gamma   90.00
#
_symmetry.space_group_name_H-M   'P 1'
#
loop_
_entity.id
_entity.type
_entity.pdbx_description
1 polymer ?
#
loop_
_entity_poly.entity_id
_entity_poly.type
_entity_poly.pdbx_seq_one_letter_code
_entity_poly.pdbx_strand_id
1 'polypeptide(L)'
;MKRIVFIILLIFLYVSASAKDIFPFNEVNSKWNISINGGYNHNVKAGAYGLGLTIKGFHLTIGGTGGSHKHDIKVDTWKEQSTCLIHVGYQIPITKSFRFIPVVGMAGAGEIVTDGSDWNISQNGTINNKMTRDMTYKFDYGAHLVYNHRKLIINLSASRYTIFAGIGLEF
;
A
#
# COMPACT_ATOMS: atom_id res chain seq x y z
N MET A 1 15.67 -20.91 -3.02
CA MET A 1 14.75 -19.78 -3.33
C MET A 1 14.17 -19.85 -4.75
N LYS A 2 14.97 -19.90 -5.83
CA LYS A 2 14.45 -19.94 -7.22
C LYS A 2 13.43 -21.06 -7.50
N ARG A 3 13.66 -22.26 -6.97
CA ARG A 3 12.73 -23.41 -7.12
C ARG A 3 11.38 -23.20 -6.41
N ILE A 4 11.37 -22.54 -5.25
CA ILE A 4 10.15 -22.28 -4.49
C ILE A 4 9.29 -21.23 -5.20
N VAL A 5 9.92 -20.16 -5.71
CA VAL A 5 9.22 -19.13 -6.50
C VAL A 5 8.62 -19.73 -7.78
N PHE A 6 9.35 -20.64 -8.45
CA PHE A 6 8.86 -21.32 -9.65
C PHE A 6 7.67 -22.25 -9.34
N ILE A 7 7.71 -22.95 -8.21
CA ILE A 7 6.60 -23.79 -7.74
C ILE A 7 5.38 -22.94 -7.38
N ILE A 8 5.56 -21.81 -6.69
CA ILE A 8 4.47 -20.88 -6.38
C ILE A 8 3.85 -20.32 -7.68
N LEU A 9 4.68 -19.94 -8.65
CA LEU A 9 4.22 -19.47 -9.96
C LEU A 9 3.42 -20.55 -10.70
N LEU A 10 3.89 -21.79 -10.70
CA LEU A 10 3.19 -22.94 -11.29
C LEU A 10 1.87 -23.23 -10.59
N ILE A 11 1.82 -23.12 -9.25
CA ILE A 11 0.59 -23.28 -8.47
C ILE A 11 -0.40 -22.17 -8.82
N PHE A 12 0.03 -20.91 -8.91
CA PHE A 12 -0.85 -19.80 -9.31
C PHE A 12 -1.38 -19.98 -10.74
N LEU A 13 -0.53 -20.41 -11.68
CA LEU A 13 -0.95 -20.71 -13.05
C LEU A 13 -1.96 -21.88 -13.10
N TYR A 14 -1.73 -22.92 -12.30
CA TYR A 14 -2.62 -24.08 -12.23
C TYR A 14 -3.96 -23.74 -11.58
N VAL A 15 -3.96 -22.95 -10.50
CA VAL A 15 -5.18 -22.45 -9.86
C VAL A 15 -5.97 -21.56 -10.83
N SER A 16 -5.32 -20.66 -11.57
CA SER A 16 -6.00 -19.86 -12.60
C SER A 16 -6.57 -20.70 -13.75
N ALA A 17 -5.92 -21.81 -14.12
CA ALA A 17 -6.42 -22.71 -15.17
C ALA A 17 -7.57 -23.62 -14.68
N SER A 18 -7.45 -24.18 -13.47
CA SER A 18 -8.41 -25.12 -12.89
C SER A 18 -9.64 -24.44 -12.28
N ALA A 19 -9.53 -23.18 -11.84
CA ALA A 19 -10.64 -22.48 -11.21
C ALA A 19 -11.53 -21.71 -12.19
N LYS A 20 -11.31 -21.84 -13.50
CA LYS A 20 -12.11 -21.18 -14.55
C LYS A 20 -13.62 -21.43 -14.41
N ASP A 21 -14.01 -22.58 -13.85
CA ASP A 21 -15.41 -22.97 -13.66
C ASP A 21 -15.92 -22.79 -12.21
N ILE A 22 -15.03 -22.50 -11.25
CA ILE A 22 -15.37 -22.36 -9.82
C ILE A 22 -15.45 -20.89 -9.42
N PHE A 23 -14.58 -20.05 -9.99
CA PHE A 23 -14.40 -18.66 -9.62
C PHE A 23 -14.48 -17.74 -10.85
N PRO A 24 -15.09 -16.55 -10.76
CA PRO A 24 -15.34 -15.68 -11.91
C PRO A 24 -14.09 -14.88 -12.34
N PHE A 25 -12.96 -15.55 -12.54
CA PHE A 25 -11.68 -14.92 -12.91
C PHE A 25 -11.77 -14.07 -14.18
N ASN A 26 -12.31 -14.61 -15.27
CA ASN A 26 -12.37 -13.89 -16.55
C ASN A 26 -13.24 -12.63 -16.46
N GLU A 27 -14.38 -12.70 -15.76
CA GLU A 27 -15.30 -11.58 -15.65
C GLU A 27 -14.76 -10.49 -14.72
N VAL A 28 -14.15 -10.88 -13.59
CA VAL A 28 -13.67 -9.92 -12.60
C VAL A 28 -12.28 -9.37 -12.95
N ASN A 29 -11.35 -10.22 -13.38
CA ASN A 29 -9.99 -9.81 -13.73
C ASN A 29 -9.89 -9.29 -15.18
N SER A 30 -10.98 -9.10 -15.92
CA SER A 30 -10.94 -8.30 -17.16
C SER A 30 -11.05 -6.78 -16.89
N LYS A 31 -11.47 -6.41 -15.68
CA LYS A 31 -11.67 -5.03 -15.23
C LYS A 31 -10.44 -4.45 -14.54
N TRP A 32 -10.48 -3.14 -14.30
CA TRP A 32 -9.49 -2.47 -13.46
C TRP A 32 -10.14 -1.64 -12.36
N ASN A 33 -9.42 -1.40 -11.26
CA ASN A 33 -9.89 -0.57 -10.17
C ASN A 33 -8.79 0.29 -9.56
N ILE A 34 -9.21 1.39 -8.96
CA ILE A 34 -8.38 2.26 -8.14
C ILE A 34 -9.05 2.49 -6.79
N SER A 35 -8.26 2.61 -5.73
CA SER A 35 -8.76 2.81 -4.37
C SER A 35 -7.87 3.73 -3.56
N ILE A 36 -8.48 4.41 -2.59
CA ILE A 36 -7.81 5.15 -1.53
C ILE A 36 -8.10 4.46 -0.20
N ASN A 37 -7.07 4.35 0.63
CA ASN A 37 -7.12 3.59 1.87
C ASN A 37 -6.50 4.43 2.98
N GLY A 38 -7.18 4.51 4.11
CA GLY A 38 -6.62 4.98 5.37
C GLY A 38 -6.21 3.79 6.23
N GLY A 39 -5.14 3.93 7.00
CA GLY A 39 -4.61 2.81 7.76
C GLY A 39 -3.77 3.23 8.94
N TYR A 40 -3.30 2.21 9.64
CA TYR A 40 -2.54 2.35 10.86
C TYR A 40 -1.42 1.31 10.90
N ASN A 41 -0.19 1.80 11.05
CA ASN A 41 0.97 0.96 11.27
C ASN A 41 1.12 0.72 12.78
N HIS A 42 0.82 -0.49 13.24
CA HIS A 42 0.77 -0.79 14.67
C HIS A 42 2.17 -0.96 15.29
N ASN A 43 3.21 -1.15 14.48
CA ASN A 43 4.57 -1.29 14.99
C ASN A 43 5.15 0.07 15.44
N VAL A 44 4.90 1.15 14.68
CA VAL A 44 5.32 2.50 15.07
C VAL A 44 4.19 3.35 15.66
N LYS A 45 2.95 2.88 15.64
CA LYS A 45 1.76 3.62 16.10
C LYS A 45 1.46 4.88 15.30
N ALA A 46 1.72 4.84 14.00
CA ALA A 46 1.52 5.97 13.08
C ALA A 46 0.37 5.70 12.10
N GLY A 47 -0.32 6.77 11.70
CA GLY A 47 -1.26 6.72 10.57
C GLY A 47 -0.53 6.44 9.26
N ALA A 48 -1.24 5.84 8.31
CA ALA A 48 -0.78 5.59 6.95
C ALA A 48 -1.92 5.89 5.97
N TYR A 49 -1.61 6.43 4.79
CA TYR A 49 -2.54 6.47 3.66
C TYR A 49 -1.99 5.60 2.53
N GLY A 50 -2.86 5.04 1.70
CA GLY A 50 -2.47 4.15 0.62
C GLY A 50 -3.35 4.26 -0.61
N LEU A 51 -2.74 4.13 -1.78
CA LEU A 51 -3.40 4.02 -3.06
C LEU A 51 -3.26 2.60 -3.57
N GLY A 52 -4.38 1.98 -3.91
CA GLY A 52 -4.43 0.64 -4.50
C GLY A 52 -4.83 0.73 -5.97
N LEU A 53 -4.14 0.01 -6.84
CA LEU A 53 -4.44 -0.15 -8.26
C LEU A 53 -4.49 -1.65 -8.59
N THR A 54 -5.58 -2.09 -9.22
CA THR A 54 -5.68 -3.46 -9.74
C THR A 54 -5.94 -3.41 -11.23
N ILE A 55 -5.08 -4.04 -12.04
CA ILE A 55 -5.25 -4.17 -13.49
C ILE A 55 -5.10 -5.63 -13.86
N LYS A 56 -6.10 -6.19 -14.55
CA LYS A 56 -6.08 -7.59 -14.99
C LYS A 56 -5.82 -8.60 -13.86
N GLY A 57 -6.29 -8.28 -12.66
CA GLY A 57 -6.04 -9.04 -11.43
C GLY A 57 -4.69 -8.78 -10.76
N PHE A 58 -3.72 -8.14 -11.42
CA PHE A 58 -2.48 -7.71 -10.76
C PHE A 58 -2.74 -6.50 -9.89
N HIS A 59 -2.37 -6.58 -8.62
CA HIS A 59 -2.63 -5.56 -7.62
C HIS A 59 -1.33 -4.92 -7.14
N LEU A 60 -1.33 -3.59 -7.02
CA LEU A 60 -0.29 -2.78 -6.40
C LEU A 60 -0.93 -1.89 -5.35
N THR A 61 -0.41 -1.90 -4.13
CA THR A 61 -0.69 -0.88 -3.12
C THR A 61 0.59 -0.15 -2.77
N ILE A 62 0.55 1.17 -2.84
CA ILE A 62 1.62 2.06 -2.37
C ILE A 62 1.06 2.99 -1.30
N GLY A 63 1.83 3.32 -0.28
CA GLY A 63 1.34 4.16 0.80
C GLY A 63 2.42 4.60 1.77
N GLY A 64 2.03 5.39 2.75
CA GLY A 64 2.92 5.90 3.77
C GLY A 64 2.42 7.19 4.39
N THR A 65 3.27 7.77 5.23
CA THR A 65 3.14 9.11 5.81
C THR A 65 4.52 9.74 5.85
N GLY A 66 4.62 11.03 5.52
CA GLY A 66 5.86 11.80 5.54
C GLY A 66 5.83 12.93 6.57
N GLY A 67 6.93 13.67 6.67
CA GLY A 67 7.01 14.85 7.52
C GLY A 67 6.20 16.02 6.98
N SER A 68 5.60 16.79 7.87
CA SER A 68 4.71 17.93 7.56
C SER A 68 5.40 19.29 7.72
N HIS A 69 6.51 19.37 8.48
CA HIS A 69 7.13 20.65 8.86
C HIS A 69 8.31 21.11 7.98
N LYS A 70 8.45 20.54 6.76
CA LYS A 70 9.59 20.82 5.86
C LYS A 70 9.76 22.30 5.50
N HIS A 71 8.65 23.06 5.46
CA HIS A 71 8.64 24.46 5.02
C HIS A 71 8.21 25.42 6.14
N ASP A 72 8.22 24.96 7.39
CA ASP A 72 7.83 25.80 8.52
C ASP A 72 8.88 26.88 8.78
N ILE A 73 8.41 28.11 8.99
CA ILE A 73 9.25 29.30 9.21
C ILE A 73 9.79 29.35 10.65
N LYS A 74 9.20 28.57 11.56
CA LYS A 74 9.62 28.54 12.97
C LYS A 74 10.96 27.82 13.10
N VAL A 75 11.80 28.33 14.00
CA VAL A 75 13.04 27.65 14.37
C VAL A 75 12.70 26.67 15.50
N ASP A 76 12.41 25.43 15.15
CA ASP A 76 12.11 24.35 16.09
C ASP A 76 12.64 23.00 15.55
N THR A 77 12.64 21.97 16.39
CA THR A 77 12.95 20.59 15.98
C THR A 77 11.69 19.73 16.05
N TRP A 78 11.23 19.25 14.90
CA TRP A 78 10.07 18.37 14.82
C TRP A 78 10.51 16.93 14.61
N LYS A 79 9.97 16.03 15.43
CA LYS A 79 10.15 14.59 15.31
C LYS A 79 8.83 13.96 14.93
N GLU A 80 8.75 13.49 13.69
CA GLU A 80 7.52 12.97 13.11
C GLU A 80 7.69 11.49 12.76
N GLN A 81 6.71 10.67 13.12
CA GLN A 81 6.70 9.29 12.68
C GLN A 81 6.35 9.21 11.20
N SER A 82 7.09 8.38 10.47
CA SER A 82 6.90 8.19 9.04
C SER A 82 6.73 6.72 8.73
N THR A 83 5.84 6.44 7.78
CA THR A 83 5.58 5.10 7.27
C THR A 83 5.74 5.07 5.77
N CYS A 84 6.04 3.90 5.23
CA CYS A 84 6.09 3.62 3.81
C CYS A 84 5.58 2.19 3.60
N LEU A 85 4.85 1.95 2.52
CA LEU A 85 4.29 0.64 2.20
C LEU A 85 4.29 0.46 0.69
N ILE A 86 4.77 -0.70 0.23
CA ILE A 86 4.65 -1.13 -1.15
C ILE A 86 4.31 -2.61 -1.13
N HIS A 87 3.15 -2.98 -1.66
CA HIS A 87 2.65 -4.35 -1.74
C HIS A 87 2.24 -4.69 -3.16
N VAL A 88 2.56 -5.91 -3.59
CA VAL A 88 2.09 -6.48 -4.86
C VAL A 88 1.36 -7.78 -4.59
N GLY A 89 0.35 -8.08 -5.40
CA GLY A 89 -0.45 -9.30 -5.25
C GLY A 89 -1.25 -9.64 -6.49
N TYR A 90 -1.98 -10.75 -6.42
CA TYR A 90 -2.88 -11.19 -7.49
C TYR A 90 -4.28 -11.45 -6.95
N GLN A 91 -5.28 -10.87 -7.60
CA GLN A 91 -6.67 -10.92 -7.18
C GLN A 91 -7.31 -12.26 -7.50
N ILE A 92 -7.82 -12.91 -6.45
CA ILE A 92 -8.58 -14.15 -6.48
C ILE A 92 -10.05 -13.80 -6.21
N PRO A 93 -10.90 -13.74 -7.25
CA PRO A 93 -12.32 -13.49 -7.06
C PRO A 93 -13.01 -14.75 -6.56
N ILE A 94 -13.61 -14.69 -5.37
CA ILE A 94 -14.41 -15.79 -4.82
C ILE A 94 -15.82 -15.72 -5.39
N THR A 95 -16.36 -14.50 -5.51
CA THR A 95 -17.61 -14.20 -6.21
C THR A 95 -17.40 -12.94 -7.05
N LYS A 96 -18.43 -12.52 -7.81
CA LYS A 96 -18.38 -11.24 -8.57
C LYS A 96 -18.18 -10.03 -7.64
N SER A 97 -18.68 -10.14 -6.41
CA SER A 97 -18.63 -9.09 -5.39
C SER A 97 -17.47 -9.26 -4.42
N PHE A 98 -17.10 -10.48 -4.05
CA PHE A 98 -16.09 -10.71 -3.00
C PHE A 98 -14.79 -11.26 -3.57
N ARG A 99 -13.67 -10.65 -3.18
CA ARG A 99 -12.34 -10.98 -3.70
C ARG A 99 -11.32 -10.96 -2.57
N PHE A 100 -10.32 -11.80 -2.74
CA PHE A 100 -9.19 -11.94 -1.84
C PHE A 100 -7.91 -11.67 -2.64
N ILE A 101 -7.01 -10.85 -2.10
CA ILE A 101 -5.73 -10.52 -2.75
C ILE A 101 -4.61 -10.82 -1.75
N PRO A 102 -3.93 -11.97 -1.83
CA PRO A 102 -2.70 -12.17 -1.09
C PRO A 102 -1.63 -11.21 -1.61
N VAL A 103 -0.93 -10.55 -0.70
CA VAL A 103 0.09 -9.56 -1.03
C VAL A 103 1.40 -9.83 -0.33
N VAL A 104 2.49 -9.45 -1.00
CA VAL A 104 3.85 -9.43 -0.46
C VAL A 104 4.51 -8.12 -0.85
N GLY A 105 5.47 -7.67 -0.04
CA GLY A 105 6.25 -6.49 -0.37
C GLY A 105 7.07 -5.98 0.81
N MET A 106 7.06 -4.67 0.98
CA MET A 106 7.89 -3.98 1.96
C MET A 106 7.06 -2.97 2.76
N ALA A 107 7.34 -2.91 4.05
CA ALA A 107 6.88 -1.85 4.94
C ALA A 107 8.10 -1.14 5.54
N GLY A 108 8.13 0.18 5.41
CA GLY A 108 9.07 1.07 6.06
C GLY A 108 8.41 1.76 7.24
N ALA A 109 9.10 1.85 8.36
CA ALA A 109 8.64 2.64 9.50
C ALA A 109 9.83 3.27 10.23
N GLY A 110 9.67 4.49 10.71
CA GLY A 110 10.75 5.21 11.36
C GLY A 110 10.38 6.65 11.71
N GLU A 111 11.41 7.47 11.86
CA GLU A 111 11.27 8.87 12.28
C GLU A 111 11.87 9.80 11.21
N ILE A 112 11.20 10.94 11.01
CA ILE A 112 11.71 12.08 10.26
C ILE A 112 11.96 13.18 11.28
N VAL A 113 13.21 13.62 11.36
CA VAL A 113 13.60 14.78 12.15
C VAL A 113 13.75 15.96 11.21
N THR A 114 12.94 17.00 11.42
CA THR A 114 13.04 18.27 10.71
C THR A 114 13.67 19.30 11.63
N ASP A 115 14.78 19.89 11.19
CA ASP A 115 15.51 20.93 11.92
C ASP A 115 15.24 22.29 11.29
N GLY A 116 14.43 23.11 11.94
CA GLY A 116 14.11 24.48 11.52
C GLY A 116 15.21 25.50 11.81
N SER A 117 16.33 25.10 12.44
CA SER A 117 17.52 25.95 12.62
C SER A 117 18.53 25.84 11.48
N ASP A 118 18.46 24.75 10.70
CA ASP A 118 19.31 24.46 9.54
C ASP A 118 18.44 24.44 8.27
N TRP A 119 18.39 25.57 7.55
CA TRP A 119 17.52 25.75 6.38
C TRP A 119 18.21 26.46 5.22
N ASN A 120 17.66 26.25 4.01
CA ASN A 120 18.06 26.97 2.80
C ASN A 120 16.85 27.60 2.11
N ILE A 121 17.02 28.77 1.50
CA ILE A 121 15.99 29.43 0.69
C ILE A 121 16.21 29.08 -0.79
N SER A 122 15.19 28.51 -1.42
CA SER A 122 15.19 28.30 -2.86
C SER A 122 15.00 29.61 -3.62
N GLN A 123 15.33 29.64 -4.91
CA GLN A 123 15.27 30.84 -5.76
C GLN A 123 13.88 31.51 -5.82
N ASN A 124 12.82 30.79 -5.46
CA ASN A 124 11.44 31.29 -5.36
C ASN A 124 11.03 31.77 -3.95
N GLY A 125 11.98 31.90 -3.01
CA GLY A 125 11.74 32.38 -1.65
C GLY A 125 11.19 31.33 -0.68
N THR A 126 11.14 30.05 -1.04
CA THR A 126 10.65 28.98 -0.14
C THR A 126 11.76 28.53 0.82
N ILE A 127 11.46 28.49 2.11
CA ILE A 127 12.35 27.93 3.15
C ILE A 127 12.28 26.40 3.08
N ASN A 128 13.45 25.75 3.03
CA ASN A 128 13.59 24.30 3.08
C ASN A 128 14.40 23.93 4.31
N ASN A 129 13.72 23.44 5.34
CA ASN A 129 14.34 22.91 6.55
C ASN A 129 15.06 21.59 6.24
N LYS A 130 16.20 21.36 6.88
CA LYS A 130 16.92 20.10 6.75
C LYS A 130 16.12 18.97 7.38
N MET A 131 16.02 17.86 6.65
CA MET A 131 15.32 16.67 7.11
C MET A 131 16.29 15.50 7.16
N THR A 132 16.33 14.84 8.32
CA THR A 132 16.99 13.55 8.50
C THR A 132 15.93 12.46 8.58
N ARG A 133 16.10 11.38 7.82
CA ARG A 133 15.16 10.26 7.78
C ARG A 133 15.85 9.01 8.30
N ASP A 134 15.37 8.47 9.41
CA ASP A 134 15.79 7.18 9.92
C ASP A 134 14.64 6.20 9.76
N MET A 135 14.61 5.53 8.60
CA MET A 135 13.56 4.59 8.23
C MET A 135 14.11 3.18 8.13
N THR A 136 13.49 2.24 8.85
CA THR A 136 13.79 0.82 8.73
C THR A 136 12.78 0.15 7.80
N TYR A 137 13.26 -0.50 6.76
CA TYR A 137 12.45 -1.25 5.80
C TYR A 137 12.50 -2.75 6.08
N LYS A 138 11.35 -3.39 6.16
CA LYS A 138 11.21 -4.83 6.43
C LYS A 138 10.31 -5.48 5.39
N PHE A 139 10.57 -6.76 5.15
CA PHE A 139 9.67 -7.61 4.37
C PHE A 139 8.30 -7.70 5.06
N ASP A 140 7.25 -7.51 4.27
CA ASP A 140 5.86 -7.51 4.71
C ASP A 140 5.01 -8.41 3.81
N TYR A 141 3.97 -8.98 4.39
CA TYR A 141 3.01 -9.85 3.72
C TYR A 141 1.65 -9.74 4.39
N GLY A 142 0.60 -10.00 3.63
CA GLY A 142 -0.76 -9.81 4.11
C GLY A 142 -1.80 -10.20 3.09
N ALA A 143 -3.01 -9.68 3.29
CA ALA A 143 -4.08 -9.83 2.34
C ALA A 143 -5.00 -8.62 2.31
N HIS A 144 -5.61 -8.38 1.14
CA HIS A 144 -6.72 -7.47 0.97
C HIS A 144 -8.01 -8.28 0.75
N LEU A 145 -9.06 -7.88 1.44
CA LEU A 145 -10.44 -8.26 1.21
C LEU A 145 -11.12 -7.11 0.47
N VAL A 146 -11.73 -7.46 -0.65
CA VAL A 146 -12.37 -6.51 -1.56
C VAL A 146 -13.83 -6.90 -1.70
N TYR A 147 -14.72 -5.98 -1.35
CA TYR A 147 -16.15 -6.10 -1.59
C TYR A 147 -16.58 -5.08 -2.65
N ASN A 148 -17.12 -5.56 -3.76
CA ASN A 148 -17.61 -4.75 -4.86
C ASN A 148 -19.15 -4.77 -4.89
N HIS A 149 -19.73 -3.57 -4.83
CA HIS A 149 -21.13 -3.32 -5.08
C HIS A 149 -21.28 -2.36 -6.26
N ARG A 150 -21.71 -2.89 -7.41
CA ARG A 150 -21.76 -2.18 -8.70
C ARG A 150 -20.36 -1.70 -9.12
N LYS A 151 -20.07 -0.40 -8.95
CA LYS A 151 -18.77 0.21 -9.21
C LYS A 151 -18.03 0.59 -7.93
N LEU A 152 -18.70 0.60 -6.77
CA LEU A 152 -18.10 0.96 -5.50
C LEU A 152 -17.39 -0.25 -4.91
N ILE A 153 -16.13 -0.07 -4.58
CA ILE A 153 -15.31 -1.05 -3.87
C ILE A 153 -15.12 -0.59 -2.43
N ILE A 154 -15.24 -1.53 -1.50
CA ILE A 154 -14.80 -1.40 -0.11
C ILE A 154 -13.62 -2.34 0.07
N ASN A 155 -12.51 -1.80 0.55
CA ASN A 155 -11.28 -2.52 0.82
C ASN A 155 -11.03 -2.61 2.31
N LEU A 156 -10.65 -3.80 2.77
CA LEU A 156 -10.07 -4.03 4.07
C LEU A 156 -8.77 -4.80 3.86
N SER A 157 -7.66 -4.33 4.39
CA SER A 157 -6.41 -5.09 4.29
C SER A 157 -5.71 -5.17 5.62
N ALA A 158 -5.01 -6.28 5.81
CA ALA A 158 -4.17 -6.53 6.95
C ALA A 158 -2.86 -7.14 6.47
N SER A 159 -1.77 -6.55 6.88
CA SER A 159 -0.42 -7.08 6.73
C SER A 159 0.23 -7.28 8.08
N ARG A 160 1.47 -7.77 8.09
CA ARG A 160 2.24 -7.98 9.31
C ARG A 160 2.41 -6.69 10.12
N TYR A 161 2.42 -5.52 9.48
CA TYR A 161 2.69 -4.24 10.16
C TYR A 161 1.56 -3.21 10.05
N THR A 162 0.65 -3.35 9.09
CA THR A 162 -0.33 -2.31 8.78
C THR A 162 -1.72 -2.89 8.58
N ILE A 163 -2.74 -2.18 9.06
CA ILE A 163 -4.14 -2.44 8.74
C ILE A 163 -4.64 -1.25 7.94
N PHE A 164 -5.34 -1.50 6.83
CA PHE A 164 -6.01 -0.49 6.03
C PHE A 164 -7.49 -0.77 5.88
N ALA A 165 -8.26 0.31 5.75
CA ALA A 165 -9.61 0.31 5.25
C ALA A 165 -9.77 1.41 4.22
N GLY A 166 -10.57 1.18 3.18
CA GLY A 166 -10.65 2.12 2.08
C GLY A 166 -11.84 1.92 1.17
N ILE A 167 -11.97 2.85 0.23
CA ILE A 167 -12.97 2.80 -0.83
C ILE A 167 -12.31 2.98 -2.19
N GLY A 168 -12.95 2.47 -3.22
CA GLY A 168 -12.45 2.56 -4.58
C GLY A 168 -13.56 2.49 -5.62
N LEU A 169 -13.13 2.58 -6.88
CA LEU A 169 -14.00 2.48 -8.04
C LEU A 169 -13.49 1.40 -9.01
N GLU A 170 -14.42 0.61 -9.54
CA GLU A 170 -14.21 -0.37 -10.59
C GLU A 170 -14.72 0.13 -11.96
N PHE A 171 -13.95 -0.18 -13.00
CA PHE A 171 -14.20 0.18 -14.40
C PHE A 171 -14.13 -1.03 -15.32
#